data_AF-A0ABD0PUW6-F1
#
_entry.id   AF-A0ABD0PUW6-F1
#
_cell.length_a   1.000
_cell.length_b   1.000
_cell.length_c   1.000
_cell.angle_alpha   90.00
_cell.angle_beta   90.00
_cell.angle_gamma   90.00
#
_symmetry.space_group_name_H-M   'P 1'
#
loop_
_entity.id
_entity.type
_entity.pdbx_description
1 polymer ?
#
loop_
_entity_poly.entity_id
_entity_poly.type
_entity_poly.pdbx_seq_one_letter_code
_entity_poly.pdbx_strand_id
1 'polypeptide(L)' 'KLTPWVGLRKINVSYWGWEDMSPFTASTLHDSGFCAYLERAEVAGLKAKPCTANTEGLICEKPV' A
#
# COMPACT_ATOMS: atom_id res chain seq x y z
N LYS A 1 -12.65 10.11 5.51
CA LYS A 1 -12.36 8.66 5.62
C LYS A 1 -10.88 8.53 5.29
N LEU A 2 -10.02 8.24 6.28
CA LEU A 2 -8.56 8.21 6.08
C LEU A 2 -8.15 7.16 5.04
N THR A 3 -7.36 7.60 4.04
CA THR A 3 -6.79 6.76 2.98
C THR A 3 -5.25 6.83 2.96
N PRO A 4 -4.57 6.54 4.09
CA PRO A 4 -3.15 6.81 4.24
C PRO A 4 -2.30 5.90 3.33
N TRP A 5 -1.15 6.42 2.90
CA TRP A 5 -0.10 5.60 2.30
C TRP A 5 0.42 4.56 3.30
N VAL A 6 0.80 3.40 2.76
CA VAL A 6 1.56 2.37 3.49
C VAL A 6 2.87 2.08 2.77
N GLY A 7 3.83 1.48 3.45
CA GLY A 7 5.14 1.14 2.88
C GLY A 7 5.13 0.00 1.84
N LEU A 8 3.98 -0.34 1.25
CA LEU A 8 3.86 -1.38 0.23
C LEU A 8 3.92 -0.73 -1.16
N ARG A 9 4.87 -1.16 -1.99
CA ARG A 9 5.07 -0.62 -3.33
C ARG A 9 5.37 -1.70 -4.36
N LYS A 10 5.13 -1.36 -5.61
CA LYS A 10 5.40 -2.21 -6.76
C LYS A 10 6.88 -2.10 -7.12
N ILE A 11 7.63 -3.17 -6.90
CA ILE A 11 9.08 -3.25 -7.17
C ILE A 11 9.33 -3.57 -8.65
N ASN A 12 8.47 -4.37 -9.28
CA ASN A 12 8.47 -4.62 -10.72
C ASN A 12 7.03 -4.75 -11.26
N VAL A 13 6.86 -4.94 -12.58
CA VAL A 13 5.54 -5.00 -13.25
C VAL A 13 4.54 -5.99 -12.61
N SER A 14 5.02 -6.99 -11.85
CA SER A 14 4.18 -8.02 -11.24
C SER A 14 4.41 -8.21 -9.73
N TYR A 15 5.42 -7.58 -9.14
CA TYR A 15 5.88 -7.87 -7.79
C TYR A 15 5.67 -6.68 -6.87
N TRP A 16 4.99 -6.95 -5.76
CA TRP A 16 4.77 -6.03 -4.66
C TRP A 16 5.65 -6.45 -3.49
N GLY A 17 6.22 -5.46 -2.80
CA GLY A 17 7.01 -5.69 -1.62
C GLY A 17 6.99 -4.49 -0.68
N TRP A 18 7.18 -4.77 0.58
CA TRP A 18 7.28 -3.76 1.62
C TRP A 18 8.64 -3.08 1.58
N GLU A 19 8.69 -1.82 2.00
CA GLU A 19 9.93 -1.03 2.04
C GLU A 19 10.95 -1.56 3.05
N ASP A 20 10.52 -2.34 4.04
CA ASP A 20 11.36 -3.03 5.02
C ASP A 20 11.91 -4.39 4.51
N MET A 21 11.63 -4.73 3.24
CA MET A 21 11.97 -6.01 2.59
C MET A 21 11.24 -7.23 3.15
N SER A 22 10.20 -7.05 3.96
CA SER A 22 9.36 -8.17 4.39
C SER A 22 8.55 -8.73 3.21
N PRO A 23 8.28 -10.05 3.19
CA PRO A 23 7.56 -10.67 2.09
C PRO A 23 6.09 -10.24 2.09
N PHE A 24 5.60 -9.79 0.94
CA PHE A 24 4.18 -9.54 0.74
C PHE A 24 3.46 -10.83 0.32
N THR A 25 2.53 -11.31 1.14
CA THR A 25 1.81 -12.58 0.94
C THR A 25 0.34 -12.41 0.60
N ALA A 26 -0.21 -11.19 0.68
CA ALA A 26 -1.63 -10.97 0.40
C ALA A 26 -1.92 -11.03 -1.10
N SER A 27 -2.89 -11.86 -1.46
CA SER A 27 -3.26 -12.12 -2.86
C SER A 27 -4.23 -11.11 -3.46
N THR A 28 -4.79 -10.20 -2.65
CA THR A 28 -5.86 -9.29 -3.06
C THR A 28 -5.44 -7.82 -2.90
N LEU A 29 -4.65 -7.35 -3.86
CA LEU A 29 -4.41 -5.93 -4.09
C LEU A 29 -5.07 -5.53 -5.40
N HIS A 30 -5.94 -4.52 -5.37
CA HIS A 30 -6.50 -3.97 -6.61
C HIS A 30 -5.46 -3.05 -7.28
N ASP A 31 -4.89 -3.56 -8.37
CA ASP A 31 -3.70 -3.00 -9.03
C ASP A 31 -4.05 -1.95 -10.11
N SER A 32 -3.96 -0.67 -9.74
CA SER A 32 -4.00 0.46 -10.68
C SER A 32 -2.93 1.52 -10.38
N GLY A 33 -1.73 1.09 -9.94
CA GLY A 33 -0.67 2.02 -9.58
C GLY A 33 0.61 1.38 -9.07
N PHE A 34 1.50 2.19 -8.50
CA PHE A 34 2.82 1.74 -8.02
C PHE A 34 2.96 1.85 -6.50
N CYS A 35 2.12 2.65 -5.83
CA CYS A 35 2.12 2.82 -4.38
C CYS A 35 0.79 2.38 -3.79
N ALA A 36 0.82 1.69 -2.66
CA ALA A 36 -0.38 1.18 -1.99
C ALA A 36 -0.84 2.10 -0.86
N TYR A 37 -2.15 2.28 -0.76
CA TYR A 37 -2.81 2.97 0.34
C TYR A 37 -3.85 2.07 0.98
N LEU A 38 -4.17 2.34 2.25
CA LEU A 38 -5.21 1.62 2.97
C LEU A 38 -6.56 2.29 2.73
N GLU A 39 -7.56 1.53 2.28
CA GLU A 39 -8.94 2.02 2.22
C GLU A 39 -9.78 1.40 3.35
N ARG A 40 -10.34 2.26 4.22
CA ARG A 40 -11.04 1.86 5.44
C ARG A 40 -12.53 1.50 5.24
N ALA A 41 -12.98 1.27 4.01
CA ALA A 41 -14.40 1.04 3.71
C ALA A 41 -14.76 -0.44 3.88
N GLU A 42 -15.38 -0.79 5.03
CA GLU A 42 -16.06 -2.07 5.41
C GLU A 42 -15.26 -3.38 5.31
N VAL A 43 -14.34 -3.50 4.36
CA VAL A 43 -13.31 -4.54 4.26
C VAL A 43 -12.00 -3.78 4.10
N ALA A 44 -11.14 -3.81 5.13
CA ALA A 44 -9.83 -3.16 5.07
C ALA A 44 -9.03 -3.75 3.90
N GLY A 45 -8.97 -3.00 2.80
CA GLY A 45 -8.38 -3.43 1.55
C GLY A 45 -7.19 -2.55 1.20
N LEU A 46 -6.15 -3.16 0.67
CA LEU A 46 -5.07 -2.43 0.02
C LEU A 46 -5.51 -2.07 -1.40
N LYS A 47 -5.25 -0.83 -1.79
CA LYS A 47 -5.46 -0.34 -3.16
C LYS A 47 -4.22 0.36 -3.65
N ALA A 48 -4.01 0.37 -4.96
CA ALA A 48 -2.89 1.06 -5.58
C ALA A 48 -3.34 2.33 -6.32
N LYS A 49 -2.47 3.35 -6.35
CA LYS A 49 -2.59 4.55 -7.18
C LYS A 49 -1.19 5.09 -7.54
N PRO A 50 -1.06 6.07 -8.46
CA PRO A 50 0.23 6.71 -8.73
C PRO A 50 0.84 7.29 -7.45
N CYS A 51 2.15 7.14 -7.25
CA CYS A 51 2.83 7.61 -6.05
C CYS A 51 2.77 9.13 -5.86
N THR A 52 2.46 9.88 -6.91
CA THR A 52 2.26 11.34 -6.90
C THR A 52 0.84 11.77 -6.51
N ALA A 53 -0.08 10.82 -6.30
CA ALA A 53 -1.47 11.12 -5.94
C ALA A 53 -1.58 11.58 -4.47
N ASN A 54 -2.56 12.44 -4.20
CA ASN A 54 -2.85 12.90 -2.85
C ASN A 54 -3.47 11.78 -1.98
N THR A 55 -3.22 11.85 -0.68
CA THR A 55 -3.70 10.93 0.34
C THR A 55 -3.71 11.61 1.71
N GLU A 56 -4.52 11.06 2.60
CA GLU A 56 -4.68 11.51 3.97
C GLU A 56 -3.63 10.85 4.90
N GLY A 57 -2.35 11.16 4.67
CA GLY A 57 -1.24 10.82 5.56
C GLY A 57 -0.45 9.55 5.21
N LEU A 58 0.37 9.10 6.15
CA LEU A 58 1.28 7.96 6.04
C LEU A 58 1.15 7.09 7.31
N ILE A 59 1.17 5.77 7.15
CA ILE A 59 1.35 4.82 8.26
C ILE A 59 2.82 4.38 8.26
N CYS A 60 3.48 4.54 9.41
CA CYS A 60 4.85 4.08 9.61
C CYS A 60 4.87 2.94 10.64
N GLU A 61 5.72 1.95 10.41
CA GLU A 61 6.06 0.95 11.40
C GLU A 61 7.20 1.47 12.29
N LYS A 62 7.12 1.16 13.58
CA LYS A 62 8.22 1.36 14.52
C LYS A 62 8.61 -0.01 15.08
N PRO A 63 9.90 -0.42 14.97
CA PRO A 63 10.38 -1.62 15.65
C PRO A 63 10.13 -1.49 17.16
N VAL A 64 9.68 -2.58 17.78
CA VAL A 64 9.47 -2.67 19.24
C VAL A 64 10.80 -2.86 19.95
#